data_AF-A0A9D2CSE2-F1
#
_entry.id   AF-A0A9D2CSE2-F1
#
_cell.length_a   1.000
_cell.length_b   1.000
_cell.length_c   1.000
_cell.angle_alpha   90.00
_cell.angle_beta   90.00
_cell.angle_gamma   90.00
#
_symmetry.space_group_name_H-M   'P 1'
#
loop_
_entity.id
_entity.type
_entity.pdbx_description
1 polymer ?
#
loop_
_entity_poly.entity_id
_entity_poly.type
_entity_poly.pdbx_seq_one_letter_code
_entity_poly.pdbx_strand_id
1 'polypeptide(L)'
;MLDLEYLKKNPWQKFLYRAERFFRNIPSGLVSFFKKLWSVICGFGMKIAAAFQEVYRAAKDGDWKTRTSFVVMGFGHFARRQYLRGAMYLIFEVIFIAYFALFGWKYLVKMGSLGDQAMVEVFNEETGIFEYVYYDNSMLILLYSVLTLFFMCAFVYMWYQNLRTCNVLQEMEEVGKKLPSTKDSLDSMVNDQYYKTLLALPMLGVLVFTIIPIVFMVLIAFTNYDQVHMPPSRLFDWVGTDNFATILGGSGVTGPAFAYTFREVLIWTLIWAFFATFTNYILGMLVALLINKKGIRFKKLWRTILIFSVAVPQFVSLLLMSQMLGSEGIINQLLKSWGWIEDSLPFLTNGTWARVTVIVVNIWIGIPFTVLITTGILMNIPADLYESAKIDGASPLRTYLRITLPYMWFVTTPYLINTFVGNINNFNVIFLLTGGAPLLTELQNAGQTDLLITWLYKLTYNEQNYSFAAVIGIITFIIIAVISLIFYNRSNAVKNEEEFM
;
A
#
# COMPACT_ATOMS: atom_id res chain seq x y z
N MET A 1 10.56 13.00 34.16
CA MET A 1 11.74 13.82 34.49
C MET A 1 12.23 14.50 33.23
N LEU A 2 12.07 15.82 33.13
CA LEU A 2 12.79 16.60 32.12
C LEU A 2 14.26 16.60 32.51
N ASP A 3 15.13 16.03 31.68
CA ASP A 3 16.57 16.11 31.88
C ASP A 3 16.98 17.58 32.04
N LEU A 4 17.47 17.97 33.22
CA LEU A 4 18.01 19.31 33.46
C LEU A 4 19.16 19.63 32.48
N GLU A 5 19.84 18.60 31.97
CA GLU A 5 20.80 18.71 30.87
C GLU A 5 20.17 19.12 29.54
N TYR A 6 18.95 18.67 29.24
CA TYR A 6 18.26 19.04 28.01
C TYR A 6 17.96 20.54 27.97
N LEU A 7 17.54 21.12 29.09
CA LEU A 7 17.21 22.54 29.18
C LEU A 7 18.43 23.44 28.96
N LYS A 8 19.63 22.99 29.38
CA LYS A 8 20.91 23.69 29.22
C LYS A 8 21.53 23.61 27.81
N LYS A 9 21.05 22.70 26.95
CA LYS A 9 21.59 22.50 25.60
C LYS A 9 21.18 23.63 24.64
N ASN A 10 22.07 23.99 23.73
CA ASN A 10 21.77 24.94 22.64
C ASN A 10 20.70 24.38 21.68
N PRO A 11 20.00 25.21 20.88
CA PRO A 11 18.92 24.77 19.99
C PRO A 11 19.30 23.59 19.09
N TRP A 12 20.52 23.62 18.52
CA TRP A 12 21.09 22.53 17.73
C TRP A 12 21.37 21.26 18.54
N GLN A 13 21.91 21.40 19.76
CA GLN A 13 22.13 20.26 20.65
C GLN A 13 20.81 19.67 21.16
N LYS A 14 19.77 20.49 21.36
CA LYS A 14 18.39 20.03 21.66
C LYS A 14 17.75 19.32 20.47
N PHE A 15 18.07 19.73 19.24
CA PHE A 15 17.65 19.03 18.04
C PHE A 15 18.36 17.68 17.92
N LEU A 16 19.70 17.66 18.02
CA LEU A 16 20.50 16.43 17.99
C LEU A 16 20.10 15.46 19.10
N TYR A 17 19.93 15.93 20.34
CA TYR A 17 19.44 15.10 21.44
C TYR A 17 18.02 14.54 21.17
N ARG A 18 17.14 15.33 20.55
CA ARG A 18 15.81 14.84 20.13
C ARG A 18 15.89 13.81 19.01
N ALA A 19 16.77 14.02 18.03
CA ALA A 19 17.02 13.10 16.93
C ALA A 19 17.64 11.79 17.44
N GLU A 20 18.69 11.88 18.25
CA GLU A 20 19.34 10.73 18.89
C GLU A 20 18.34 9.95 19.76
N ARG A 21 17.57 10.63 20.61
CA ARG A 21 16.52 10.00 21.41
C ARG A 21 15.43 9.37 20.53
N PHE A 22 15.10 9.99 19.39
CA PHE A 22 14.16 9.42 18.43
C PHE A 22 14.69 8.09 17.87
N PHE A 23 15.93 8.06 17.37
CA PHE A 23 16.58 6.86 16.83
C PHE A 23 16.78 5.79 17.91
N ARG A 24 17.26 6.17 19.10
CA ARG A 24 17.46 5.26 20.23
C ARG A 24 16.15 4.66 20.75
N ASN A 25 15.04 5.38 20.60
CA ASN A 25 13.72 4.86 20.96
C ASN A 25 13.09 4.00 19.85
N ILE A 26 13.63 3.91 18.63
CA ILE A 26 13.04 3.08 17.55
C ILE A 26 12.78 1.64 18.02
N PRO A 27 13.71 0.93 18.70
CA PRO A 27 13.46 -0.41 19.23
C PRO A 27 12.28 -0.47 20.21
N SER A 28 12.16 0.50 21.13
CA SER A 28 11.01 0.55 22.06
C SER A 28 9.67 0.77 21.33
N GLY A 29 9.70 1.55 20.25
CA GLY A 29 8.54 1.75 19.37
C GLY A 29 8.13 0.45 18.68
N LEU A 30 9.10 -0.31 18.15
CA LEU A 30 8.87 -1.63 17.57
C LEU A 30 8.29 -2.62 18.59
N VAL A 31 8.82 -2.65 19.82
CA VAL A 31 8.27 -3.51 20.89
C VAL A 31 6.81 -3.13 21.20
N SER A 32 6.51 -1.83 21.29
CA SER A 32 5.13 -1.38 21.52
C SER A 32 4.19 -1.76 20.37
N PHE A 33 4.70 -1.79 19.13
CA PHE A 33 3.95 -2.26 17.97
C PHE A 33 3.62 -3.75 18.09
N PHE A 34 4.60 -4.61 18.32
CA PHE A 34 4.36 -6.04 18.44
C PHE A 34 3.40 -6.37 19.60
N LYS A 35 3.45 -5.62 20.70
CA LYS A 35 2.48 -5.73 21.80
C LYS A 35 1.06 -5.35 21.37
N LYS A 36 0.89 -4.23 20.65
CA LYS A 36 -0.43 -3.81 20.12
C LYS A 36 -0.95 -4.81 19.10
N LEU A 37 -0.09 -5.27 18.18
CA LEU A 37 -0.42 -6.28 17.20
C LEU A 37 -0.91 -7.57 17.87
N TRP A 38 -0.19 -8.05 18.89
CA TRP A 38 -0.61 -9.19 19.70
C TRP A 38 -1.96 -8.95 20.38
N SER A 39 -2.19 -7.77 20.97
CA SER A 39 -3.48 -7.43 21.56
C SER A 39 -4.63 -7.46 20.55
N VAL A 40 -4.40 -7.02 19.31
CA VAL A 40 -5.40 -7.09 18.24
C VAL A 40 -5.67 -8.54 17.85
N ILE A 41 -4.63 -9.37 17.74
CA ILE A 41 -4.75 -10.81 17.46
C ILE A 41 -5.55 -11.50 18.57
N CYS A 42 -5.23 -11.23 19.84
CA CYS A 42 -6.01 -11.75 20.97
C CYS A 42 -7.46 -11.27 20.96
N GLY A 43 -7.69 -9.98 20.66
CA GLY A 43 -9.04 -9.42 20.51
C GLY A 43 -9.85 -10.11 19.42
N PHE A 44 -9.21 -10.44 18.30
CA PHE A 44 -9.82 -11.22 17.22
C PHE A 44 -10.11 -12.67 17.67
N GLY A 45 -9.17 -13.32 18.35
CA GLY A 45 -9.37 -14.65 18.93
C GLY A 45 -10.55 -14.72 19.91
N MET A 46 -10.72 -13.70 20.76
CA MET A 46 -11.87 -13.59 21.65
C MET A 46 -13.20 -13.46 20.90
N LYS A 47 -13.24 -12.74 19.78
CA LYS A 47 -14.44 -12.65 18.92
C LYS A 47 -14.77 -14.00 18.28
N ILE A 48 -13.77 -14.76 17.85
CA ILE A 48 -13.96 -16.12 17.35
C ILE A 48 -14.52 -17.01 18.46
N ALA A 49 -13.95 -16.96 19.67
CA ALA A 49 -14.44 -17.72 20.81
C ALA A 49 -15.91 -17.37 21.14
N ALA A 50 -16.27 -16.08 21.11
CA ALA A 50 -17.65 -15.65 21.28
C ALA A 50 -18.58 -16.21 20.18
N ALA A 51 -18.13 -16.23 18.91
CA ALA A 51 -18.89 -16.83 17.82
C ALA A 51 -19.13 -18.33 18.05
N PHE A 52 -18.12 -19.08 18.50
CA PHE A 52 -18.29 -20.49 18.87
C PHE A 52 -19.25 -20.68 20.04
N GLN A 53 -19.22 -19.80 21.05
CA GLN A 53 -20.18 -19.84 22.15
C GLN A 53 -21.62 -19.59 21.67
N GLU A 54 -21.84 -18.63 20.76
CA GLU A 54 -23.15 -18.37 20.16
C GLU A 54 -23.64 -19.57 19.34
N VAL A 55 -22.77 -20.19 18.52
CA VAL A 55 -23.11 -21.40 17.76
C VAL A 55 -23.41 -22.58 18.69
N TYR A 56 -22.65 -22.75 19.76
CA TYR A 56 -22.91 -23.79 20.75
C TYR A 56 -24.26 -23.61 21.45
N ARG A 57 -24.60 -22.36 21.84
CA ARG A 57 -25.93 -22.04 22.39
C ARG A 57 -27.03 -22.31 21.37
N ALA A 58 -26.83 -21.94 20.10
CA ALA A 58 -27.77 -22.24 19.01
C ALA A 58 -28.03 -23.75 18.87
N ALA A 59 -26.99 -24.57 19.02
CA ALA A 59 -27.11 -26.03 18.91
C ALA A 59 -27.82 -26.65 20.12
N LYS A 60 -27.46 -26.19 21.34
CA LYS A 60 -27.98 -26.76 22.60
C LYS A 60 -29.39 -26.29 22.91
N ASP A 61 -29.60 -24.97 22.90
CA ASP A 61 -30.82 -24.32 23.40
C ASP A 61 -31.75 -23.86 22.25
N GLY A 62 -31.30 -23.99 21.00
CA GLY A 62 -32.12 -23.66 19.83
C GLY A 62 -33.31 -24.61 19.64
N ASP A 63 -34.44 -24.05 19.21
CA ASP A 63 -35.62 -24.83 18.82
C ASP A 63 -35.35 -25.67 17.55
N TRP A 64 -36.31 -26.54 17.18
CA TRP A 64 -36.14 -27.39 16.01
C TRP A 64 -35.95 -26.60 14.71
N LYS A 65 -36.56 -25.40 14.58
CA LYS A 65 -36.43 -24.51 13.41
C LYS A 65 -34.99 -23.99 13.28
N THR A 66 -34.40 -23.58 14.41
CA THR A 66 -33.02 -23.09 14.51
C THR A 66 -32.03 -24.23 14.28
N ARG A 67 -32.27 -25.42 14.85
CA ARG A 67 -31.40 -26.60 14.65
C ARG A 67 -31.37 -27.08 13.20
N THR A 68 -32.49 -27.08 12.49
CA THR A 68 -32.51 -27.42 11.05
C THR A 68 -31.70 -26.41 10.22
N SER A 69 -31.58 -25.16 10.69
CA SER A 69 -30.82 -24.11 10.00
C SER A 69 -29.30 -24.32 10.01
N PHE A 70 -28.80 -25.30 10.76
CA PHE A 70 -27.40 -25.74 10.70
C PHE A 70 -27.07 -26.46 9.40
N VAL A 71 -28.04 -27.20 8.85
CA VAL A 71 -27.88 -28.07 7.67
C VAL A 71 -28.50 -27.44 6.42
N VAL A 72 -29.61 -26.70 6.59
CA VAL A 72 -30.28 -26.00 5.50
C VAL A 72 -30.37 -24.53 5.88
N MET A 73 -29.43 -23.74 5.39
CA MET A 73 -29.37 -22.31 5.64
C MET A 73 -30.67 -21.64 5.18
N GLY A 74 -31.18 -20.71 5.99
CA GLY A 74 -32.44 -20.02 5.70
C GLY A 74 -33.72 -20.74 6.14
N PHE A 75 -33.69 -22.03 6.52
CA PHE A 75 -34.89 -22.76 6.96
C PHE A 75 -35.59 -22.09 8.16
N GLY A 76 -34.84 -21.71 9.19
CA GLY A 76 -35.37 -21.04 10.38
C GLY A 76 -35.95 -19.66 10.08
N HIS A 77 -35.45 -18.98 9.05
CA HIS A 77 -36.05 -17.74 8.55
C HIS A 77 -37.39 -17.99 7.85
N PHE A 78 -37.48 -19.03 7.01
CA PHE A 78 -38.75 -19.43 6.39
C PHE A 78 -39.81 -19.80 7.42
N ALA A 79 -39.43 -20.61 8.42
CA ALA A 79 -40.31 -21.00 9.51
C ALA A 79 -40.81 -19.82 10.37
N ARG A 80 -40.08 -18.69 10.36
CA ARG A 80 -40.40 -17.44 11.05
C ARG A 80 -40.92 -16.34 10.12
N ARG A 81 -41.42 -16.71 8.93
CA ARG A 81 -42.04 -15.81 7.93
C ARG A 81 -41.11 -14.74 7.33
N GLN A 82 -39.79 -14.95 7.38
CA GLN A 82 -38.78 -14.09 6.75
C GLN A 82 -38.29 -14.68 5.41
N TYR A 83 -39.20 -14.73 4.43
CA TYR A 83 -38.96 -15.44 3.17
C TYR A 83 -37.75 -14.93 2.38
N LEU A 84 -37.54 -13.61 2.30
CA LEU A 84 -36.43 -13.06 1.50
C LEU A 84 -35.06 -13.43 2.09
N ARG A 85 -34.88 -13.25 3.40
CA ARG A 85 -33.63 -13.61 4.08
C ARG A 85 -33.39 -15.11 4.02
N GLY A 86 -34.45 -15.91 4.22
CA GLY A 86 -34.38 -17.37 4.07
C GLY A 86 -33.92 -17.77 2.67
N ALA A 87 -34.49 -17.17 1.62
CA ALA A 87 -34.11 -17.45 0.24
C ALA A 87 -32.67 -17.03 -0.06
N MET A 88 -32.22 -15.87 0.42
CA MET A 88 -30.83 -15.41 0.23
C MET A 88 -29.81 -16.39 0.83
N TYR A 89 -30.04 -16.84 2.07
CA TYR A 89 -29.15 -17.80 2.72
C TYR A 89 -29.16 -19.17 2.03
N LEU A 90 -30.33 -19.66 1.64
CA LEU A 90 -30.46 -20.94 0.94
C LEU A 90 -29.80 -20.90 -0.45
N ILE A 91 -30.03 -19.84 -1.23
CA ILE A 91 -29.41 -19.64 -2.55
C ILE A 91 -27.89 -19.60 -2.39
N PHE A 92 -27.39 -18.86 -1.40
CA PHE A 92 -25.96 -18.76 -1.16
C PHE A 92 -25.33 -20.11 -0.78
N GLU A 93 -26.01 -20.92 0.02
CA GLU A 93 -25.60 -22.30 0.34
C GLU A 93 -25.56 -23.19 -0.90
N VAL A 94 -26.62 -23.19 -1.72
CA VAL A 94 -26.68 -23.97 -2.96
C VAL A 94 -25.58 -23.56 -3.94
N ILE A 95 -25.35 -22.25 -4.11
CA ILE A 95 -24.27 -21.73 -4.97
C ILE A 95 -22.91 -22.19 -4.45
N PHE A 96 -22.66 -22.10 -3.14
CA PHE A 96 -21.39 -22.52 -2.57
C PHE A 96 -21.17 -24.03 -2.73
N ILE A 97 -22.17 -24.87 -2.43
CA ILE A 97 -22.07 -26.33 -2.58
C ILE A 97 -21.83 -26.70 -4.04
N ALA A 98 -22.60 -26.11 -4.98
CA ALA A 98 -22.43 -26.34 -6.41
C ALA A 98 -21.03 -25.91 -6.88
N TYR A 99 -20.58 -24.71 -6.49
CA TYR A 99 -19.24 -24.22 -6.80
C TYR A 99 -18.15 -25.15 -6.26
N PHE A 100 -18.25 -25.55 -4.99
CA PHE A 100 -17.23 -26.36 -4.33
C PHE A 100 -17.15 -27.76 -4.94
N ALA A 101 -18.29 -28.41 -5.17
CA ALA A 101 -18.35 -29.76 -5.74
C ALA A 101 -17.92 -29.81 -7.22
N LEU A 102 -18.31 -28.81 -8.02
CA LEU A 102 -18.03 -28.82 -9.45
C LEU A 102 -16.63 -28.26 -9.80
N PHE A 103 -16.14 -27.31 -9.00
CA PHE A 103 -14.96 -26.50 -9.34
C PHE A 103 -13.95 -26.41 -8.19
N GLY A 104 -14.33 -25.84 -7.03
CA GLY A 104 -13.38 -25.40 -5.99
C GLY A 104 -12.51 -26.51 -5.38
N TRP A 105 -13.11 -27.66 -5.06
CA TRP A 105 -12.40 -28.80 -4.45
C TRP A 105 -11.21 -29.28 -5.30
N LYS A 106 -11.37 -29.32 -6.63
CA LYS A 106 -10.35 -29.86 -7.56
C LYS A 106 -9.03 -29.09 -7.47
N TYR A 107 -9.10 -27.77 -7.31
CA TYR A 107 -7.92 -26.93 -7.17
C TYR A 107 -7.35 -26.98 -5.75
N LEU A 108 -8.22 -26.98 -4.74
CA LEU A 108 -7.81 -26.97 -3.34
C LEU A 108 -6.97 -28.21 -2.96
N VAL A 109 -7.31 -29.39 -3.48
CA VAL A 109 -6.53 -30.63 -3.25
C VAL A 109 -5.12 -30.51 -3.84
N LYS A 110 -4.99 -29.87 -4.99
CA LYS A 110 -3.70 -29.66 -5.68
C LYS A 110 -2.91 -28.46 -5.15
N MET A 111 -3.42 -27.71 -4.18
CA MET A 111 -2.72 -26.54 -3.63
C MET A 111 -1.36 -26.92 -3.03
N GLY A 112 -1.23 -28.14 -2.49
CA GLY A 112 0.02 -28.63 -1.91
C GLY A 112 1.11 -28.97 -2.94
N SER A 113 0.75 -29.59 -4.06
CA SER A 113 1.72 -29.94 -5.13
C SER A 113 1.86 -28.86 -6.21
N LEU A 114 0.88 -27.96 -6.33
CA LEU A 114 0.78 -26.98 -7.42
C LEU A 114 0.73 -27.61 -8.82
N GLY A 115 0.26 -28.85 -8.90
CA GLY A 115 0.12 -29.62 -10.13
C GLY A 115 1.09 -30.80 -10.17
N ASP A 116 0.75 -31.80 -10.99
CA ASP A 116 1.55 -33.03 -11.08
C ASP A 116 2.16 -33.22 -12.46
N GLN A 117 1.47 -32.76 -13.52
CA GLN A 117 1.92 -32.86 -14.91
C GLN A 117 1.66 -31.55 -15.66
N ALA A 118 2.69 -31.03 -16.33
CA ALA A 118 2.65 -29.76 -17.07
C ALA A 118 2.10 -29.98 -18.50
N MET A 119 2.97 -29.89 -19.50
CA MET A 119 2.70 -30.30 -20.88
C MET A 119 3.37 -31.65 -21.17
N VAL A 120 2.69 -32.49 -21.94
CA VAL A 120 3.25 -33.73 -22.49
C VAL A 120 3.08 -33.70 -23.99
N GLU A 121 4.14 -34.09 -24.70
CA GLU A 121 4.10 -34.30 -26.14
C GLU A 121 3.51 -35.69 -26.42
N VAL A 122 2.34 -35.72 -27.07
CA VAL A 122 1.62 -36.95 -27.40
C VAL A 122 1.61 -37.10 -28.92
N PHE A 123 2.01 -38.26 -29.41
CA PHE A 123 1.94 -38.57 -30.83
C PHE A 123 0.49 -38.81 -31.23
N ASN A 124 -0.05 -37.99 -32.13
CA ASN A 124 -1.40 -38.18 -32.66
C ASN A 124 -1.33 -39.08 -33.91
N GLU A 125 -1.82 -40.31 -33.77
CA GLU A 125 -1.81 -41.31 -34.84
C GLU A 125 -2.65 -40.90 -36.06
N GLU A 126 -3.62 -40.01 -35.92
CA GLU A 126 -4.49 -39.56 -37.03
C GLU A 126 -3.85 -38.45 -37.87
N THR A 127 -3.08 -37.56 -37.26
CA THR A 127 -2.43 -36.43 -37.94
C THR A 127 -0.97 -36.73 -38.29
N GLY A 128 -0.38 -37.77 -37.69
CA GLY A 128 1.03 -38.14 -37.88
C GLY A 128 2.01 -37.12 -37.31
N ILE A 129 1.54 -36.22 -36.44
CA ILE A 129 2.32 -35.12 -35.85
C ILE A 129 2.24 -35.24 -34.33
N PHE A 130 3.31 -34.82 -33.65
CA PHE A 130 3.32 -34.68 -32.20
C PHE A 130 2.52 -33.43 -31.77
N GLU A 131 1.55 -33.63 -30.89
CA GLU A 131 0.71 -32.56 -30.35
C GLU A 131 1.01 -32.35 -28.86
N TYR A 132 1.07 -31.08 -28.44
CA TYR A 132 1.28 -30.71 -27.05
C TYR A 132 -0.06 -30.67 -26.31
N VAL A 133 -0.22 -31.54 -25.33
CA VAL A 133 -1.40 -31.56 -24.44
C VAL A 133 -1.03 -30.92 -23.10
N TYR A 134 -1.79 -29.89 -22.71
CA TYR A 134 -1.62 -29.19 -21.44
C TYR A 134 -2.54 -29.78 -20.37
N TYR A 135 -1.98 -30.17 -19.23
CA TYR A 135 -2.72 -30.74 -18.10
C TYR A 135 -2.94 -29.70 -17.00
N ASP A 136 -2.00 -29.62 -16.05
CA ASP A 136 -2.12 -28.71 -14.91
C ASP A 136 -1.52 -27.33 -15.19
N ASN A 137 -1.96 -26.36 -14.40
CA ASN A 137 -1.41 -25.00 -14.42
C ASN A 137 -1.29 -24.50 -12.99
N SER A 138 -0.06 -24.44 -12.47
CA SER A 138 0.23 -24.01 -11.09
C SER A 138 -0.33 -22.63 -10.76
N MET A 139 -0.32 -21.70 -11.73
CA MET A 139 -0.84 -20.35 -11.54
C MET A 139 -2.36 -20.36 -11.33
N LEU A 140 -3.09 -21.11 -12.15
CA LEU A 140 -4.54 -21.29 -11.99
C LEU A 140 -4.88 -22.07 -10.71
N ILE A 141 -4.12 -23.12 -10.40
CA ILE A 141 -4.30 -23.90 -9.17
C ILE A 141 -4.17 -23.00 -7.94
N LEU A 142 -3.11 -22.20 -7.86
CA LEU A 142 -2.89 -21.29 -6.75
C LEU A 142 -3.99 -20.21 -6.68
N LEU A 143 -4.32 -19.58 -7.82
CA LEU A 143 -5.34 -18.52 -7.89
C LEU A 143 -6.71 -19.02 -7.44
N TYR A 144 -7.18 -20.13 -8.01
CA TYR A 144 -8.49 -20.68 -7.69
C TYR A 144 -8.56 -21.32 -6.31
N SER A 145 -7.45 -21.83 -5.78
CA SER A 145 -7.37 -22.28 -4.39
C SER A 145 -7.55 -21.11 -3.42
N VAL A 146 -6.88 -19.99 -3.66
CA VAL A 146 -7.06 -18.76 -2.86
C VAL A 146 -8.51 -18.26 -2.94
N LEU A 147 -9.08 -18.17 -4.14
CA LEU A 147 -10.49 -17.79 -4.33
C LEU A 147 -11.44 -18.73 -3.57
N THR A 148 -11.18 -20.04 -3.63
CA THR A 148 -11.97 -21.05 -2.91
C THR A 148 -11.85 -20.86 -1.41
N LEU A 149 -10.65 -20.62 -0.86
CA LEU A 149 -10.45 -20.32 0.56
C LEU A 149 -11.23 -19.09 1.02
N PHE A 150 -11.22 -18.00 0.23
CA PHE A 150 -12.01 -16.80 0.54
C PHE A 150 -13.51 -17.06 0.48
N PHE A 151 -13.98 -17.83 -0.50
CA PHE A 151 -15.40 -18.20 -0.59
C PHE A 151 -15.80 -19.12 0.57
N MET A 152 -14.94 -20.06 1.00
CA MET A 152 -15.17 -20.86 2.20
C MET A 152 -15.26 -19.99 3.46
N CYS A 153 -14.37 -19.02 3.64
CA CYS A 153 -14.44 -18.07 4.75
C CYS A 153 -15.75 -17.25 4.72
N ALA A 154 -16.15 -16.77 3.55
CA ALA A 154 -17.43 -16.09 3.36
C ALA A 154 -18.61 -17.02 3.67
N PHE A 155 -18.51 -18.31 3.32
CA PHE A 155 -19.51 -19.32 3.63
C PHE A 155 -19.66 -19.56 5.12
N VAL A 156 -18.55 -19.81 5.82
CA VAL A 156 -18.56 -19.96 7.28
C VAL A 156 -19.12 -18.71 7.97
N TYR A 157 -18.76 -17.52 7.48
CA TYR A 157 -19.30 -16.26 8.01
C TYR A 157 -20.81 -16.14 7.79
N MET A 158 -21.30 -16.42 6.58
CA MET A 158 -22.73 -16.35 6.27
C MET A 158 -23.54 -17.42 7.01
N TRP A 159 -22.98 -18.62 7.16
CA TRP A 159 -23.55 -19.69 7.97
C TRP A 159 -23.68 -19.27 9.44
N TYR A 160 -22.63 -18.68 10.01
CA TYR A 160 -22.66 -18.11 11.36
C TYR A 160 -23.73 -17.01 11.50
N GLN A 161 -23.80 -16.07 10.56
CA GLN A 161 -24.80 -15.00 10.60
C GLN A 161 -26.25 -15.52 10.49
N ASN A 162 -26.47 -16.56 9.68
CA ASN A 162 -27.75 -17.26 9.58
C ASN A 162 -28.17 -17.84 10.94
N LEU A 163 -27.27 -18.58 11.61
CA LEU A 163 -27.55 -19.17 12.93
C LEU A 163 -27.79 -18.11 14.00
N ARG A 164 -26.93 -17.09 14.05
CA ARG A 164 -27.07 -15.98 15.00
C ARG A 164 -28.40 -15.26 14.82
N THR A 165 -28.80 -14.99 13.58
CA THR A 165 -30.08 -14.31 13.33
C THR A 165 -31.27 -15.22 13.67
N CYS A 166 -31.18 -16.53 13.42
CA CYS A 166 -32.20 -17.48 13.85
C CYS A 166 -32.37 -17.52 15.37
N ASN A 167 -31.26 -17.51 16.14
CA ASN A 167 -31.30 -17.42 17.60
C ASN A 167 -31.99 -16.12 18.07
N VAL A 168 -31.60 -14.97 17.51
CA VAL A 168 -32.21 -13.68 17.89
C VAL A 168 -33.71 -13.68 17.60
N LEU A 169 -34.15 -14.28 16.49
CA LEU A 169 -35.57 -14.39 16.16
C LEU A 169 -36.31 -15.35 17.11
N GLN A 170 -35.65 -16.42 17.55
CA GLN A 170 -36.20 -17.32 18.57
C GLN A 170 -36.40 -16.58 19.90
N GLU A 171 -35.39 -15.87 20.40
CA GLU A 171 -35.48 -15.08 21.63
C GLU A 171 -36.59 -14.01 21.55
N MET A 172 -36.77 -13.38 20.38
CA MET A 172 -37.89 -12.45 20.15
C MET A 172 -39.25 -13.14 20.23
N GLU A 173 -39.37 -14.34 19.66
CA GLU A 173 -40.59 -15.16 19.71
C GLU A 173 -40.92 -15.60 21.14
N GLU A 174 -39.91 -16.00 21.92
CA GLU A 174 -40.04 -16.41 23.34
C GLU A 174 -40.48 -15.25 24.25
N VAL A 175 -39.99 -14.04 24.01
CA VAL A 175 -40.38 -12.82 24.76
C VAL A 175 -41.71 -12.23 24.25
N GLY A 176 -42.34 -12.85 23.25
CA GLY A 176 -43.61 -12.39 22.67
C GLY A 176 -43.50 -11.09 21.87
N LYS A 177 -42.29 -10.71 21.42
CA LYS A 177 -42.10 -9.54 20.56
C LYS A 177 -42.53 -9.88 19.13
N LYS A 178 -43.10 -8.88 18.43
CA LYS A 178 -43.45 -9.02 17.02
C LYS A 178 -42.20 -9.24 16.17
N LEU A 179 -42.16 -10.31 15.40
CA LEU A 179 -41.06 -10.60 14.48
C LEU A 179 -41.02 -9.57 13.34
N PRO A 180 -39.83 -9.08 12.95
CA PRO A 180 -39.71 -8.12 11.86
C PRO A 180 -40.10 -8.79 10.54
N SER A 181 -40.95 -8.11 9.77
CA SER A 181 -41.36 -8.58 8.45
C SER A 181 -40.24 -8.40 7.42
N THR A 182 -40.43 -8.99 6.23
CA THR A 182 -39.52 -8.78 5.09
C THR A 182 -39.42 -7.30 4.71
N LYS A 183 -40.53 -6.54 4.81
CA LYS A 183 -40.55 -5.10 4.52
C LYS A 183 -39.75 -4.32 5.55
N ASP A 184 -40.03 -4.56 6.84
CA ASP A 184 -39.29 -3.93 7.94
C ASP A 184 -37.78 -4.21 7.84
N SER A 185 -37.41 -5.42 7.41
CA SER A 185 -36.02 -5.81 7.18
C SER A 185 -35.37 -5.03 6.04
N LEU A 186 -36.06 -4.83 4.93
CA LEU A 186 -35.55 -4.03 3.81
C LEU A 186 -35.45 -2.54 4.18
N ASP A 187 -36.47 -2.02 4.85
CA ASP A 187 -36.50 -0.63 5.32
C ASP A 187 -35.35 -0.37 6.30
N SER A 188 -35.04 -1.31 7.19
CA SER A 188 -33.90 -1.21 8.11
C SER A 188 -32.54 -1.19 7.39
N MET A 189 -32.41 -1.85 6.24
CA MET A 189 -31.16 -1.85 5.47
C MET A 189 -30.96 -0.53 4.71
N VAL A 190 -32.04 0.13 4.32
CA VAL A 190 -32.01 1.41 3.60
C VAL A 190 -31.92 2.60 4.56
N ASN A 191 -32.53 2.51 5.75
CA ASN A 191 -32.57 3.61 6.71
C ASN A 191 -31.59 3.38 7.87
N ASP A 192 -31.89 2.47 8.79
CA ASP A 192 -31.12 2.28 10.04
C ASP A 192 -29.68 1.83 9.81
N GLN A 193 -29.47 1.00 8.79
CA GLN A 193 -28.18 0.40 8.44
C GLN A 193 -27.69 0.86 7.07
N TYR A 194 -28.11 2.04 6.62
CA TYR A 194 -27.74 2.62 5.34
C TYR A 194 -26.22 2.54 5.07
N TYR A 195 -25.41 2.85 6.07
CA TYR A 195 -23.94 2.81 5.97
C TYR A 195 -23.41 1.41 5.59
N LYS A 196 -24.05 0.32 6.02
CA LYS A 196 -23.65 -1.04 5.64
C LYS A 196 -23.99 -1.33 4.20
N THR A 197 -25.19 -0.96 3.77
CA THR A 197 -25.68 -1.17 2.40
C THR A 197 -24.86 -0.34 1.41
N LEU A 198 -24.59 0.92 1.73
CA LEU A 198 -23.78 1.82 0.92
C LEU A 198 -22.33 1.32 0.78
N LEU A 199 -21.72 0.88 1.87
CA LEU A 199 -20.34 0.41 1.87
C LEU A 199 -20.18 -1.04 1.36
N ALA A 200 -21.25 -1.81 1.22
CA ALA A 200 -21.17 -3.22 0.81
C ALA A 200 -20.45 -3.40 -0.54
N LEU A 201 -20.82 -2.61 -1.56
CA LEU A 201 -20.23 -2.73 -2.89
C LEU A 201 -18.76 -2.26 -2.93
N PRO A 202 -18.38 -1.08 -2.40
CA PRO A 202 -16.98 -0.69 -2.29
C PRO A 202 -16.13 -1.68 -1.49
N MET A 203 -16.62 -2.18 -0.36
CA MET A 203 -15.89 -3.15 0.46
C MET A 203 -15.71 -4.50 -0.24
N LEU A 204 -16.70 -4.94 -1.00
CA LEU A 204 -16.57 -6.12 -1.86
C LEU A 204 -15.53 -5.88 -2.97
N GLY A 205 -15.51 -4.69 -3.58
CA GLY A 205 -14.49 -4.30 -4.54
C GLY A 205 -13.07 -4.35 -3.94
N VAL A 206 -12.88 -3.81 -2.73
CA VAL A 206 -11.60 -3.89 -2.01
C VAL A 206 -11.22 -5.34 -1.71
N LEU A 207 -12.17 -6.18 -1.30
CA LEU A 207 -11.89 -7.60 -1.03
C LEU A 207 -11.43 -8.32 -2.31
N VAL A 208 -12.19 -8.20 -3.41
CA VAL A 208 -11.95 -8.94 -4.65
C VAL A 208 -10.75 -8.42 -5.42
N PHE A 209 -10.59 -7.09 -5.53
CA PHE A 209 -9.57 -6.48 -6.39
C PHE A 209 -8.32 -6.03 -5.64
N THR A 210 -8.31 -6.08 -4.31
CA THR A 210 -7.13 -5.68 -3.51
C THR A 210 -6.68 -6.79 -2.59
N ILE A 211 -7.54 -7.28 -1.68
CA ILE A 211 -7.12 -8.25 -0.66
C ILE A 211 -6.76 -9.61 -1.29
N ILE A 212 -7.61 -10.14 -2.17
CA ILE A 212 -7.37 -11.46 -2.80
C ILE A 212 -6.08 -11.46 -3.64
N PRO A 213 -5.84 -10.50 -4.55
CA PRO A 213 -4.58 -10.42 -5.30
C PRO A 213 -3.35 -10.27 -4.40
N ILE A 214 -3.46 -9.53 -3.27
CA ILE A 214 -2.36 -9.41 -2.31
C ILE A 214 -2.03 -10.78 -1.70
N VAL A 215 -3.03 -11.55 -1.26
CA VAL A 215 -2.78 -12.89 -0.70
C VAL A 215 -2.14 -13.81 -1.75
N PHE A 216 -2.64 -13.78 -2.99
CA PHE A 216 -2.05 -14.54 -4.09
C PHE A 216 -0.59 -14.15 -4.34
N MET A 217 -0.28 -12.86 -4.41
CA MET A 217 1.10 -12.35 -4.55
C MET A 217 1.99 -12.76 -3.37
N VAL A 218 1.45 -12.74 -2.15
CA VAL A 218 2.21 -13.20 -0.98
C VAL A 218 2.57 -14.67 -1.11
N LEU A 219 1.67 -15.51 -1.59
CA LEU A 219 1.95 -16.94 -1.80
C LEU A 219 2.98 -17.18 -2.90
N ILE A 220 2.98 -16.39 -3.99
CA ILE A 220 4.01 -16.46 -5.04
C ILE A 220 5.42 -16.24 -4.48
N ALA A 221 5.58 -15.43 -3.42
CA ALA A 221 6.89 -15.23 -2.80
C ALA A 221 7.50 -16.51 -2.20
N PHE A 222 6.68 -17.55 -1.97
CA PHE A 222 7.10 -18.85 -1.43
C PHE A 222 7.19 -19.95 -2.50
N THR A 223 7.11 -19.60 -3.80
CA THR A 223 7.24 -20.53 -4.93
C THR A 223 8.46 -20.20 -5.80
N ASN A 224 8.87 -21.11 -6.68
CA ASN A 224 9.91 -20.82 -7.70
C ASN A 224 9.31 -20.22 -8.99
N TYR A 225 8.22 -19.46 -8.92
CA TYR A 225 7.60 -18.91 -10.12
C TYR A 225 8.49 -17.85 -10.79
N ASP A 226 9.14 -18.27 -11.88
CA ASP A 226 10.07 -17.48 -12.67
C ASP A 226 9.95 -17.81 -14.18
N GLN A 227 10.88 -17.29 -14.98
CA GLN A 227 10.91 -17.51 -16.43
C GLN A 227 11.04 -19.00 -16.81
N VAL A 228 11.75 -19.80 -16.01
CA VAL A 228 12.00 -21.21 -16.33
C VAL A 228 10.92 -22.12 -15.77
N HIS A 229 10.07 -21.66 -14.85
CA HIS A 229 8.90 -22.36 -14.30
C HIS A 229 7.60 -21.65 -14.70
N MET A 230 7.42 -21.41 -16.01
CA MET A 230 6.29 -20.65 -16.53
C MET A 230 5.13 -21.57 -16.96
N PRO A 231 3.96 -21.50 -16.31
CA PRO A 231 2.79 -22.27 -16.73
C PRO A 231 2.20 -21.74 -18.05
N PRO A 232 1.55 -22.59 -18.86
CA PRO A 232 1.27 -24.01 -18.63
C PRO A 232 2.37 -24.97 -19.09
N SER A 233 3.45 -24.48 -19.72
CA SER A 233 4.50 -25.36 -20.27
C SER A 233 5.34 -26.01 -19.18
N ARG A 234 5.54 -25.33 -18.05
CA ARG A 234 6.17 -25.87 -16.84
C ARG A 234 5.39 -25.46 -15.59
N LEU A 235 5.44 -26.31 -14.58
CA LEU A 235 4.85 -26.03 -13.27
C LEU A 235 5.87 -25.32 -12.38
N PHE A 236 5.37 -24.58 -11.40
CA PHE A 236 6.16 -24.05 -10.29
C PHE A 236 5.72 -24.71 -9.00
N ASP A 237 6.67 -24.88 -8.08
CA ASP A 237 6.54 -25.57 -6.80
C ASP A 237 6.81 -24.65 -5.62
N TRP A 238 6.44 -25.10 -4.43
CA TRP A 238 6.76 -24.42 -3.18
C TRP A 238 8.25 -24.56 -2.84
N VAL A 239 8.90 -23.43 -2.58
CA VAL A 239 10.30 -23.36 -2.11
C VAL A 239 10.41 -22.84 -0.67
N GLY A 240 9.27 -22.59 -0.01
CA GLY A 240 9.25 -22.05 1.34
C GLY A 240 9.94 -20.70 1.41
N THR A 241 10.96 -20.55 2.25
CA THR A 241 11.62 -19.28 2.53
C THR A 241 12.87 -19.00 1.69
N ASP A 242 13.20 -19.85 0.73
CA ASP A 242 14.46 -19.77 -0.01
C ASP A 242 14.61 -18.46 -0.81
N ASN A 243 13.52 -17.94 -1.36
CA ASN A 243 13.52 -16.64 -2.05
C ASN A 243 13.85 -15.48 -1.09
N PHE A 244 13.32 -15.52 0.13
CA PHE A 244 13.62 -14.53 1.17
C PHE A 244 15.09 -14.61 1.59
N ALA A 245 15.60 -15.84 1.77
CA ALA A 245 17.01 -16.05 2.05
C ALA A 245 17.87 -15.45 0.92
N THR A 246 17.56 -15.73 -0.34
CA THR A 246 18.31 -15.23 -1.50
C THR A 246 18.37 -13.70 -1.56
N ILE A 247 17.23 -13.02 -1.36
CA ILE A 247 17.17 -11.54 -1.37
C ILE A 247 17.88 -10.93 -0.15
N LEU A 248 17.90 -11.62 1.00
CA LEU A 248 18.49 -11.13 2.25
C LEU A 248 19.94 -11.58 2.50
N GLY A 249 20.56 -12.32 1.58
CA GLY A 249 21.98 -12.69 1.64
C GLY A 249 22.27 -14.10 2.18
N GLY A 250 21.30 -15.00 2.08
CA GLY A 250 21.41 -16.42 2.39
C GLY A 250 22.27 -17.21 1.40
N SER A 251 22.52 -18.48 1.75
CA SER A 251 23.42 -19.40 1.04
C SER A 251 22.92 -19.77 -0.35
N GLY A 252 23.70 -19.44 -1.39
CA GLY A 252 23.46 -19.77 -2.79
C GLY A 252 24.43 -19.00 -3.70
N VAL A 253 24.62 -19.45 -4.96
CA VAL A 253 25.57 -18.80 -5.90
C VAL A 253 25.12 -17.38 -6.28
N THR A 254 23.80 -17.16 -6.39
CA THR A 254 23.20 -15.88 -6.79
C THR A 254 22.79 -14.99 -5.60
N GLY A 255 22.66 -15.56 -4.40
CA GLY A 255 22.21 -14.86 -3.18
C GLY A 255 23.02 -13.61 -2.83
N PRO A 256 24.36 -13.67 -2.79
CA PRO A 256 25.18 -12.49 -2.47
C PRO A 256 24.95 -11.32 -3.44
N ALA A 257 24.75 -11.60 -4.73
CA ALA A 257 24.55 -10.57 -5.75
C ALA A 257 23.17 -9.91 -5.65
N PHE A 258 22.12 -10.70 -5.43
CA PHE A 258 20.77 -10.19 -5.19
C PHE A 258 20.68 -9.39 -3.88
N ALA A 259 21.34 -9.85 -2.82
CA ALA A 259 21.39 -9.14 -1.55
C ALA A 259 22.13 -7.81 -1.64
N TYR A 260 23.24 -7.77 -2.39
CA TYR A 260 23.94 -6.52 -2.70
C TYR A 260 23.03 -5.55 -3.46
N THR A 261 22.35 -6.03 -4.51
CA THR A 261 21.42 -5.22 -5.30
C THR A 261 20.27 -4.70 -4.44
N PHE A 262 19.62 -5.57 -3.66
CA PHE A 262 18.53 -5.20 -2.77
C PHE A 262 18.98 -4.12 -1.78
N ARG A 263 20.17 -4.26 -1.17
CA ARG A 263 20.72 -3.27 -0.25
C ARG A 263 20.95 -1.92 -0.94
N GLU A 264 21.58 -1.91 -2.11
CA GLU A 264 21.89 -0.66 -2.83
C GLU A 264 20.62 0.05 -3.31
N VAL A 265 19.66 -0.70 -3.87
CA VAL A 265 18.35 -0.18 -4.30
C VAL A 265 17.55 0.31 -3.09
N LEU A 266 17.55 -0.41 -1.97
CA LEU A 266 16.88 0.03 -0.74
C LEU A 266 17.47 1.33 -0.19
N ILE A 267 18.80 1.43 -0.10
CA ILE A 267 19.48 2.64 0.39
C ILE A 267 19.12 3.81 -0.53
N TRP A 268 19.22 3.64 -1.84
CA TRP A 268 18.82 4.67 -2.79
C TRP A 268 17.34 5.02 -2.67
N THR A 269 16.45 4.05 -2.50
CA THR A 269 15.00 4.29 -2.33
C THR A 269 14.71 5.16 -1.11
N LEU A 270 15.41 4.94 0.00
CA LEU A 270 15.26 5.75 1.21
C LEU A 270 15.87 7.15 1.06
N ILE A 271 17.03 7.26 0.41
CA ILE A 271 17.67 8.54 0.08
C ILE A 271 16.75 9.36 -0.83
N TRP A 272 16.25 8.73 -1.89
CA TRP A 272 15.27 9.29 -2.81
C TRP A 272 14.04 9.78 -2.06
N ALA A 273 13.38 8.92 -1.27
CA ALA A 273 12.17 9.28 -0.56
C ALA A 273 12.39 10.47 0.39
N PHE A 274 13.55 10.52 1.05
CA PHE A 274 13.95 11.64 1.89
C PHE A 274 14.08 12.93 1.07
N PHE A 275 14.94 12.94 0.04
CA PHE A 275 15.16 14.16 -0.75
C PHE A 275 13.90 14.58 -1.50
N ALA A 276 13.20 13.66 -2.16
CA ALA A 276 11.96 13.92 -2.87
C ALA A 276 10.88 14.54 -1.97
N THR A 277 10.82 14.16 -0.70
CA THR A 277 9.85 14.73 0.26
C THR A 277 10.30 16.07 0.80
N PHE A 278 11.50 16.13 1.39
CA PHE A 278 11.92 17.32 2.14
C PHE A 278 12.35 18.46 1.22
N THR A 279 12.96 18.20 0.06
CA THR A 279 13.33 19.28 -0.86
C THR A 279 12.09 19.94 -1.46
N ASN A 280 11.10 19.15 -1.91
CA ASN A 280 9.83 19.68 -2.39
C ASN A 280 9.10 20.46 -1.30
N TYR A 281 9.02 19.90 -0.09
CA TYR A 281 8.35 20.55 1.02
C TYR A 281 9.01 21.89 1.39
N ILE A 282 10.33 21.90 1.59
CA ILE A 282 11.08 23.10 2.01
C ILE A 282 11.03 24.16 0.90
N LEU A 283 11.37 23.78 -0.33
CA LEU A 283 11.40 24.74 -1.45
C LEU A 283 10.00 25.22 -1.81
N GLY A 284 9.00 24.35 -1.79
CA GLY A 284 7.61 24.71 -2.02
C GLY A 284 7.07 25.66 -0.95
N MET A 285 7.40 25.43 0.33
CA MET A 285 7.06 26.38 1.40
C MET A 285 7.75 27.73 1.21
N LEU A 286 9.04 27.75 0.85
CA LEU A 286 9.76 28.99 0.57
C LEU A 286 9.08 29.78 -0.56
N VAL A 287 8.73 29.11 -1.67
CA VAL A 287 8.01 29.74 -2.79
C VAL A 287 6.63 30.23 -2.36
N ALA A 288 5.89 29.45 -1.56
CA ALA A 288 4.60 29.87 -1.03
C ALA A 288 4.71 31.13 -0.14
N LEU A 289 5.71 31.19 0.74
CA LEU A 289 5.96 32.36 1.57
C LEU A 289 6.31 33.60 0.72
N LEU A 290 7.13 33.42 -0.32
CA LEU A 290 7.49 34.50 -1.24
C LEU A 290 6.25 35.05 -1.96
N ILE A 291 5.42 34.19 -2.56
CA ILE A 291 4.21 34.61 -3.30
C ILE A 291 3.20 35.29 -2.37
N ASN A 292 3.09 34.83 -1.13
CA ASN A 292 2.13 35.38 -0.17
C ASN A 292 2.63 36.66 0.54
N LYS A 293 3.93 36.97 0.50
CA LYS A 293 4.53 38.15 1.13
C LYS A 293 3.83 39.46 0.72
N LYS A 294 3.65 40.37 1.67
CA LYS A 294 3.18 41.75 1.41
C LYS A 294 4.25 42.47 0.56
N GLY A 295 3.88 43.00 -0.61
CA GLY A 295 4.79 43.73 -1.52
C GLY A 295 5.08 43.05 -2.86
N ILE A 296 4.80 41.74 -3.03
CA ILE A 296 4.91 41.09 -4.35
C ILE A 296 3.80 41.59 -5.28
N ARG A 297 4.20 42.11 -6.44
CA ARG A 297 3.30 42.50 -7.54
C ARG A 297 2.98 41.28 -8.42
N PHE A 298 1.83 41.32 -9.09
CA PHE A 298 1.37 40.27 -10.01
C PHE A 298 1.24 38.87 -9.37
N LYS A 299 0.78 38.78 -8.11
CA LYS A 299 0.58 37.50 -7.40
C LYS A 299 -0.23 36.48 -8.20
N LYS A 300 -1.26 36.95 -8.93
CA LYS A 300 -2.07 36.10 -9.81
C LYS A 300 -1.22 35.45 -10.90
N LEU A 301 -0.37 36.21 -11.59
CA LEU A 301 0.51 35.68 -12.65
C LEU A 301 1.45 34.59 -12.11
N TRP A 302 2.14 34.85 -10.99
CA TRP A 302 3.04 33.86 -10.38
C TRP A 302 2.33 32.56 -10.01
N ARG A 303 1.13 32.66 -9.41
CA ARG A 303 0.30 31.48 -9.10
C ARG A 303 -0.13 30.76 -10.38
N THR A 304 -0.55 31.49 -11.42
CA THR A 304 -0.96 30.90 -12.70
C THR A 304 0.18 30.13 -13.36
N ILE A 305 1.40 30.68 -13.41
CA ILE A 305 2.57 29.99 -13.99
C ILE A 305 2.85 28.68 -13.26
N LEU A 306 2.81 28.68 -11.92
CA LEU A 306 3.03 27.46 -11.14
C LEU A 306 1.88 26.45 -11.32
N ILE A 307 0.62 26.89 -11.32
CA ILE A 307 -0.52 26.00 -11.56
C ILE A 307 -0.46 25.40 -12.97
N PHE A 308 0.02 26.15 -13.96
CA PHE A 308 0.15 25.66 -15.33
C PHE A 308 1.09 24.44 -15.42
N SER A 309 2.15 24.40 -14.62
CA SER A 309 3.03 23.22 -14.56
C SER A 309 2.35 21.97 -13.98
N VAL A 310 1.31 22.14 -13.16
CA VAL A 310 0.47 21.05 -12.65
C VAL A 310 -0.59 20.61 -13.66
N ALA A 311 -1.04 21.54 -14.51
CA ALA A 311 -2.07 21.27 -15.51
C ALA A 311 -1.59 20.33 -16.63
N VAL A 312 -0.29 20.32 -16.92
CA VAL A 312 0.30 19.38 -17.88
C VAL A 312 0.41 18.00 -17.23
N PRO A 313 -0.05 16.92 -17.89
CA PRO A 313 0.08 15.57 -17.35
C PRO A 313 1.54 15.21 -17.07
N GLN A 314 1.80 14.72 -15.86
CA GLN A 314 3.15 14.44 -15.36
C GLN A 314 3.95 13.53 -16.31
N PHE A 315 3.31 12.52 -16.91
CA PHE A 315 4.00 11.58 -17.78
C PHE A 315 4.55 12.24 -19.05
N VAL A 316 3.84 13.21 -19.63
CA VAL A 316 4.28 13.96 -20.81
C VAL A 316 5.52 14.78 -20.46
N SER A 317 5.47 15.48 -19.32
CA SER A 317 6.60 16.31 -18.87
C SER A 317 7.85 15.47 -18.57
N LEU A 318 7.70 14.30 -17.95
CA LEU A 318 8.82 13.41 -17.63
C LEU A 318 9.46 12.82 -18.89
N LEU A 319 8.67 12.34 -19.84
CA LEU A 319 9.18 11.78 -21.10
C LEU A 319 9.89 12.85 -21.93
N LEU A 320 9.32 14.06 -22.02
CA LEU A 320 9.96 15.20 -22.69
C LEU A 320 11.29 15.55 -22.01
N MET A 321 11.32 15.63 -20.67
CA MET A 321 12.57 15.90 -19.95
C MET A 321 13.62 14.81 -20.17
N SER A 322 13.23 13.54 -20.23
CA SER A 322 14.14 12.44 -20.54
C SER A 322 14.84 12.66 -21.88
N GLN A 323 14.08 13.04 -22.91
CA GLN A 323 14.64 13.35 -24.24
C GLN A 323 15.52 14.61 -24.22
N MET A 324 15.08 15.67 -23.54
CA MET A 324 15.83 16.93 -23.44
C MET A 324 17.18 16.78 -22.72
N LEU A 325 17.24 15.89 -21.72
CA LEU A 325 18.40 15.62 -20.87
C LEU A 325 19.30 14.50 -21.41
N GLY A 326 18.94 13.87 -22.54
CA GLY A 326 19.81 12.90 -23.21
C GLY A 326 21.15 13.50 -23.65
N SER A 327 22.14 12.65 -23.96
CA SER A 327 23.46 13.10 -24.42
C SER A 327 23.38 14.01 -25.65
N GLU A 328 22.48 13.68 -26.59
CA GLU A 328 22.16 14.48 -27.77
C GLU A 328 20.89 15.34 -27.59
N GLY A 329 20.42 15.49 -26.35
CA GLY A 329 19.24 16.26 -26.01
C GLY A 329 19.45 17.76 -26.18
N ILE A 330 18.35 18.49 -26.36
CA ILE A 330 18.37 19.94 -26.62
C ILE A 330 19.11 20.74 -25.53
N ILE A 331 19.10 20.29 -24.27
CA ILE A 331 19.81 20.99 -23.19
C ILE A 331 21.31 20.95 -23.42
N ASN A 332 21.87 19.78 -23.73
CA ASN A 332 23.29 19.64 -24.05
C ASN A 332 23.65 20.43 -25.33
N GLN A 333 22.80 20.38 -26.37
CA GLN A 333 23.04 21.13 -27.60
C GLN A 333 23.05 22.65 -27.38
N LEU A 334 22.12 23.18 -26.57
CA LEU A 334 22.08 24.61 -26.23
C LEU A 334 23.32 25.03 -25.45
N LEU A 335 23.70 24.25 -24.42
CA LEU A 335 24.89 24.53 -23.62
C LEU A 335 26.18 24.53 -24.47
N LYS A 336 26.29 23.61 -25.44
CA LYS A 336 27.38 23.61 -26.44
C LYS A 336 27.32 24.84 -27.34
N SER A 337 26.15 25.18 -27.85
CA SER A 337 25.96 26.34 -28.75
C SER A 337 26.28 27.68 -28.08
N TRP A 338 26.07 27.79 -26.76
CA TRP A 338 26.43 28.97 -25.96
C TRP A 338 27.90 28.97 -25.53
N GLY A 339 28.67 27.92 -25.85
CA GLY A 339 30.07 27.78 -25.48
C GLY A 339 30.29 27.55 -23.98
N TRP A 340 29.29 27.05 -23.24
CA TRP A 340 29.41 26.77 -21.81
C TRP A 340 30.03 25.39 -21.53
N ILE A 341 29.90 24.46 -22.47
CA ILE A 341 30.46 23.11 -22.40
C ILE A 341 31.00 22.72 -23.78
N GLU A 342 32.04 21.88 -23.81
CA GLU A 342 32.58 21.29 -25.04
C GLU A 342 31.91 19.92 -25.29
N ASP A 343 31.90 19.07 -24.26
CA ASP A 343 31.28 17.74 -24.28
C ASP A 343 29.89 17.73 -23.63
N SER A 344 29.05 16.77 -24.02
CA SER A 344 27.71 16.59 -23.44
C SER A 344 27.80 16.20 -21.96
N LEU A 345 27.04 16.87 -21.10
CA LEU A 345 26.95 16.51 -19.69
C LEU A 345 26.18 15.19 -19.53
N PRO A 346 26.67 14.26 -18.68
CA PRO A 346 26.13 12.91 -18.56
C PRO A 346 24.92 12.85 -17.62
N PHE A 347 23.90 13.69 -17.85
CA PHE A 347 22.75 13.84 -16.96
C PHE A 347 22.08 12.52 -16.60
N LEU A 348 21.90 11.63 -17.58
CA LEU A 348 21.21 10.34 -17.41
C LEU A 348 22.13 9.12 -17.56
N THR A 349 23.35 9.32 -18.06
CA THR A 349 24.29 8.22 -18.39
C THR A 349 25.28 7.92 -17.27
N ASN A 350 25.54 8.88 -16.37
CA ASN A 350 26.34 8.65 -15.16
C ASN A 350 25.42 8.46 -13.94
N GLY A 351 25.66 7.45 -13.11
CA GLY A 351 24.77 7.11 -11.99
C GLY A 351 24.55 8.22 -10.97
N THR A 352 25.61 8.94 -10.57
CA THR A 352 25.49 10.04 -9.61
C THR A 352 24.75 11.21 -10.23
N TRP A 353 25.08 11.56 -11.47
CA TRP A 353 24.37 12.62 -12.21
C TRP A 353 22.90 12.28 -12.43
N ALA A 354 22.58 11.03 -12.76
CA ALA A 354 21.22 10.56 -12.93
C ALA A 354 20.43 10.68 -11.63
N ARG A 355 21.00 10.23 -10.50
CA ARG A 355 20.39 10.38 -9.17
C ARG A 355 20.10 11.84 -8.82
N VAL A 356 21.05 12.75 -9.05
CA VAL A 356 20.85 14.19 -8.81
C VAL A 356 19.80 14.78 -9.77
N THR A 357 19.88 14.43 -11.05
CA THR A 357 18.97 14.92 -12.10
C THR A 357 17.53 14.53 -11.80
N VAL A 358 17.28 13.29 -11.40
CA VAL A 358 15.95 12.83 -11.02
C VAL A 358 15.41 13.65 -9.83
N ILE A 359 16.24 13.93 -8.81
CA ILE A 359 15.82 14.77 -7.67
C ILE A 359 15.46 16.19 -8.16
N VAL A 360 16.27 16.79 -9.02
CA VAL A 360 16.04 18.13 -9.57
C VAL A 360 14.75 18.19 -10.39
N VAL A 361 14.51 17.22 -11.28
CA VAL A 361 13.27 17.15 -12.05
C VAL A 361 12.06 16.96 -11.14
N ASN A 362 12.19 16.14 -10.09
CA ASN A 362 11.12 15.94 -9.12
C ASN A 362 10.84 17.19 -8.27
N ILE A 363 11.85 18.03 -8.01
CA ILE A 363 11.66 19.35 -7.40
C ILE A 363 10.82 20.26 -8.32
N TRP A 364 11.14 20.27 -9.62
CA TRP A 364 10.39 21.07 -10.61
C TRP A 364 8.91 20.67 -10.68
N ILE A 365 8.61 19.37 -10.63
CA ILE A 365 7.23 18.85 -10.64
C ILE A 365 6.53 19.07 -9.29
N GLY A 366 7.22 18.84 -8.16
CA GLY A 366 6.59 18.77 -6.85
C GLY A 366 6.42 20.11 -6.12
N ILE A 367 7.27 21.12 -6.40
CA ILE A 367 7.14 22.46 -5.81
C ILE A 367 5.74 23.06 -6.04
N PRO A 368 5.18 23.06 -7.27
CA PRO A 368 3.85 23.58 -7.55
C PRO A 368 2.74 22.99 -6.67
N PHE A 369 2.71 21.66 -6.52
CA PHE A 369 1.75 20.98 -5.62
C PHE A 369 1.94 21.41 -4.16
N THR A 370 3.20 21.47 -3.71
CA THR A 370 3.52 21.90 -2.35
C THR A 370 3.08 23.35 -2.10
N VAL A 371 3.29 24.25 -3.07
CA VAL A 371 2.89 25.67 -2.96
C VAL A 371 1.38 25.79 -2.78
N LEU A 372 0.58 24.98 -3.48
CA LEU A 372 -0.88 25.00 -3.36
C LEU A 372 -1.34 24.60 -1.95
N ILE A 373 -0.83 23.47 -1.45
CA ILE A 373 -1.19 22.95 -0.12
C ILE A 373 -0.71 23.91 0.98
N THR A 374 0.56 24.30 0.94
CA THR A 374 1.15 25.16 1.99
C THR A 374 0.56 26.56 1.99
N THR A 375 0.17 27.11 0.83
CA THR A 375 -0.54 28.40 0.78
C THR A 375 -1.89 28.33 1.50
N GLY A 376 -2.65 27.24 1.32
CA GLY A 376 -3.90 27.01 2.05
C GLY A 376 -3.70 27.01 3.57
N ILE A 377 -2.69 26.29 4.04
CA ILE A 377 -2.39 26.16 5.46
C ILE A 377 -1.87 27.48 6.06
N LEU A 378 -1.01 28.20 5.34
CA LEU A 378 -0.45 29.48 5.78
C LEU A 378 -1.54 30.54 6.00
N MET A 379 -2.65 30.47 5.26
CA MET A 379 -3.79 31.38 5.44
C MET A 379 -4.56 31.13 6.74
N ASN A 380 -4.39 29.96 7.38
CA ASN A 380 -5.05 29.63 8.65
C ASN A 380 -4.28 30.12 9.87
N ILE A 381 -3.05 30.65 9.70
CA ILE A 381 -2.29 31.19 10.83
C ILE A 381 -2.85 32.58 11.19
N PRO A 382 -3.33 32.80 12.44
CA PRO A 382 -3.86 34.08 12.87
C PRO A 382 -2.89 35.25 12.64
N ALA A 383 -3.41 36.38 12.14
CA ALA A 383 -2.60 37.54 11.76
C ALA A 383 -2.03 38.31 12.97
N ASP A 384 -2.74 38.27 14.09
CA ASP A 384 -2.37 38.85 15.39
C ASP A 384 -1.05 38.28 15.94
N LEU A 385 -0.74 37.00 15.70
CA LEU A 385 0.56 36.41 16.04
C LEU A 385 1.71 37.10 15.30
N TYR A 386 1.51 37.44 14.03
CA TYR A 386 2.51 38.14 13.22
C TYR A 386 2.63 39.62 13.60
N GLU A 387 1.52 40.26 13.97
CA GLU A 387 1.50 41.66 14.43
C GLU A 387 2.17 41.80 15.79
N SER A 388 1.86 40.92 16.74
CA SER A 388 2.49 40.86 18.06
C SER A 388 3.99 40.66 17.93
N ALA A 389 4.44 39.72 17.08
CA ALA A 389 5.86 39.51 16.83
C ALA A 389 6.56 40.75 16.25
N LYS A 390 5.87 41.54 15.42
CA LYS A 390 6.39 42.78 14.86
C LYS A 390 6.52 43.87 15.93
N ILE A 391 5.55 43.97 16.85
CA ILE A 391 5.61 44.88 18.01
C ILE A 391 6.81 44.53 18.90
N ASP A 392 7.07 43.23 19.10
CA ASP A 392 8.23 42.71 19.84
C ASP A 392 9.58 42.84 19.09
N GLY A 393 9.59 43.46 17.90
CA GLY A 393 10.80 43.66 17.11
C GLY A 393 11.40 42.38 16.53
N ALA A 394 10.61 41.31 16.38
CA ALA A 394 11.08 40.07 15.79
C ALA A 394 11.44 40.24 14.31
N SER A 395 12.64 39.79 13.92
CA SER A 395 13.06 39.78 12.51
C SER A 395 12.24 38.76 11.70
N PRO A 396 12.10 38.92 10.37
CA PRO A 396 11.33 37.99 9.54
C PRO A 396 11.78 36.53 9.66
N LEU A 397 13.09 36.30 9.80
CA LEU A 397 13.65 34.96 10.02
C LEU A 397 13.25 34.40 11.39
N ARG A 398 13.24 35.25 12.43
CA ARG A 398 12.81 34.85 13.78
C ARG A 398 11.32 34.53 13.81
N THR A 399 10.49 35.34 13.15
CA THR A 399 9.06 35.10 12.97
C THR A 399 8.80 33.77 12.25
N TYR A 400 9.51 33.51 11.15
CA TYR A 400 9.40 32.24 10.43
C TYR A 400 9.79 31.04 11.31
N LEU A 401 10.96 31.07 11.95
CA LEU A 401 11.46 29.93 12.74
C LEU A 401 10.67 29.69 14.04
N ARG A 402 10.01 30.71 14.59
CA ARG A 402 9.32 30.63 15.89
C ARG A 402 7.81 30.55 15.81
N ILE A 403 7.20 31.01 14.72
CA ILE A 403 5.74 31.03 14.56
C ILE A 403 5.36 30.13 13.39
N THR A 404 5.79 30.49 12.18
CA THR A 404 5.34 29.84 10.94
C THR A 404 5.80 28.38 10.86
N LEU A 405 7.10 28.12 10.96
CA LEU A 405 7.66 26.78 10.78
C LEU A 405 7.17 25.78 11.84
N PRO A 406 7.08 26.10 13.14
CA PRO A 406 6.51 25.19 14.13
C PRO A 406 5.04 24.86 13.86
N TYR A 407 4.22 25.86 13.49
CA TYR A 407 2.82 25.63 13.14
C TYR A 407 2.70 24.75 11.90
N MET A 408 3.43 25.08 10.84
CA MET A 408 3.45 24.30 9.60
C MET A 408 3.87 22.86 9.87
N TRP A 409 4.97 22.65 10.61
CA TRP A 409 5.45 21.31 10.95
C TRP A 409 4.38 20.48 11.66
N PHE A 410 3.67 21.06 12.62
CA PHE A 410 2.58 20.36 13.31
C PHE A 410 1.48 19.94 12.31
N VAL A 411 0.92 20.89 11.56
CA VAL A 411 -0.20 20.64 10.66
C VAL A 411 0.17 19.71 9.49
N THR A 412 1.38 19.84 8.95
CA THR A 412 1.80 19.07 7.77
C THR A 412 2.47 17.75 8.10
N THR A 413 2.70 17.39 9.37
CA THR A 413 3.37 16.13 9.71
C THR A 413 2.67 14.91 9.09
N PRO A 414 1.34 14.73 9.17
CA PRO A 414 0.65 13.62 8.52
C PRO A 414 0.83 13.62 6.99
N TYR A 415 0.78 14.80 6.37
CA TYR A 415 1.03 14.97 4.94
C TYR A 415 2.47 14.58 4.56
N LEU A 416 3.46 14.95 5.37
CA LEU A 416 4.87 14.61 5.14
C LEU A 416 5.10 13.11 5.25
N ILE A 417 4.47 12.44 6.23
CA ILE A 417 4.53 10.97 6.35
C ILE A 417 3.94 10.32 5.10
N ASN A 418 2.75 10.76 4.67
CA ASN A 418 2.09 10.23 3.48
C ASN A 418 2.93 10.45 2.21
N THR A 419 3.53 11.64 2.07
CA THR A 419 4.38 11.99 0.92
C THR A 419 5.67 11.19 0.92
N PHE A 420 6.28 10.97 2.08
CA PHE A 420 7.47 10.12 2.21
C PHE A 420 7.18 8.68 1.81
N VAL A 421 6.07 8.11 2.30
CA VAL A 421 5.61 6.77 1.92
C VAL A 421 5.28 6.70 0.43
N GLY A 422 4.60 7.70 -0.11
CA GLY A 422 4.33 7.81 -1.54
C GLY A 422 5.61 7.85 -2.38
N ASN A 423 6.65 8.54 -1.90
CA ASN A 423 7.91 8.65 -2.62
C ASN A 423 8.72 7.34 -2.66
N ILE A 424 8.57 6.44 -1.67
CA ILE A 424 9.17 5.09 -1.70
C ILE A 424 8.61 4.30 -2.90
N ASN A 425 7.32 4.49 -3.23
CA ASN A 425 6.63 3.83 -4.33
C ASN A 425 6.48 4.72 -5.58
N ASN A 426 7.33 5.74 -5.76
CA ASN A 426 7.22 6.69 -6.87
C ASN A 426 7.75 6.10 -8.18
N PHE A 427 6.98 5.17 -8.74
CA PHE A 427 7.30 4.47 -9.98
C PHE A 427 7.44 5.42 -11.17
N ASN A 428 6.49 6.35 -11.35
CA ASN A 428 6.36 7.15 -12.55
C ASN A 428 7.58 8.04 -12.82
N VAL A 429 8.10 8.74 -11.81
CA VAL A 429 9.24 9.66 -12.00
C VAL A 429 10.45 8.90 -12.52
N ILE A 430 10.76 7.76 -11.92
CA ILE A 430 11.95 6.97 -12.25
C ILE A 430 11.76 6.25 -13.58
N PHE A 431 10.64 5.56 -13.76
CA PHE A 431 10.37 4.78 -14.96
C PHE A 431 10.34 5.64 -16.21
N LEU A 432 9.71 6.82 -16.16
CA LEU A 432 9.56 7.68 -17.33
C LEU A 432 10.78 8.59 -17.59
N LEU A 433 11.55 8.95 -16.56
CA LEU A 433 12.69 9.84 -16.73
C LEU A 433 13.97 9.08 -17.09
N THR A 434 14.24 7.96 -16.41
CA THR A 434 15.50 7.20 -16.59
C THR A 434 15.27 5.73 -16.96
N GLY A 435 14.07 5.19 -16.74
CA GLY A 435 13.85 3.73 -16.82
C GLY A 435 14.73 2.95 -15.83
N GLY A 436 15.19 3.60 -14.76
CA GLY A 436 16.14 3.04 -13.78
C GLY A 436 17.62 3.15 -14.17
N ALA A 437 17.94 3.62 -15.39
CA ALA A 437 19.30 3.74 -15.91
C ALA A 437 20.20 4.69 -15.07
N PRO A 438 21.54 4.63 -15.24
CA PRO A 438 22.29 3.65 -16.05
C PRO A 438 22.31 2.24 -15.42
N LEU A 439 22.51 1.23 -16.26
CA LEU A 439 22.62 -0.17 -15.81
C LEU A 439 24.05 -0.47 -15.34
N LEU A 440 24.17 -1.31 -14.32
CA LEU A 440 25.44 -1.90 -13.88
C LEU A 440 25.29 -3.42 -13.84
N THR A 441 26.31 -4.14 -14.32
CA THR A 441 26.33 -5.61 -14.32
C THR A 441 26.19 -6.21 -12.92
N GLU A 442 26.66 -5.49 -11.89
CA GLU A 442 26.61 -5.94 -10.50
C GLU A 442 25.19 -5.91 -9.89
N LEU A 443 24.26 -5.16 -10.49
CA LEU A 443 22.97 -4.83 -9.89
C LEU A 443 21.80 -5.73 -10.33
N GLN A 444 22.05 -6.98 -10.76
CA GLN A 444 21.00 -7.99 -11.06
C GLN A 444 19.77 -7.41 -11.79
N ASN A 445 20.01 -6.80 -12.96
CA ASN A 445 19.00 -6.15 -13.82
C ASN A 445 18.33 -4.88 -13.25
N ALA A 446 18.69 -4.45 -12.05
CA ALA A 446 18.43 -3.09 -11.57
C ALA A 446 19.46 -2.11 -12.19
N GLY A 447 19.04 -0.87 -12.36
CA GLY A 447 19.90 0.24 -12.67
C GLY A 447 20.12 1.15 -11.47
N GLN A 448 21.06 2.10 -11.60
CA GLN A 448 21.52 2.91 -10.48
C GLN A 448 20.48 3.89 -9.93
N THR A 449 19.42 4.20 -10.70
CA THR A 449 18.32 5.07 -10.25
C THR A 449 17.05 4.29 -9.87
N ASP A 450 17.03 2.97 -10.04
CA ASP A 450 15.85 2.16 -9.70
C ASP A 450 15.49 2.27 -8.22
N LEU A 451 14.20 2.43 -7.95
CA LEU A 451 13.62 2.22 -6.63
C LEU A 451 13.22 0.75 -6.50
N LEU A 452 12.95 0.29 -5.28
CA LEU A 452 12.44 -1.06 -5.05
C LEU A 452 11.22 -1.38 -5.93
N ILE A 453 10.32 -0.41 -6.12
CA ILE A 453 9.14 -0.58 -6.97
C ILE A 453 9.46 -0.69 -8.47
N THR A 454 10.46 0.03 -8.99
CA THR A 454 10.83 -0.05 -10.41
C THR A 454 11.68 -1.28 -10.69
N TRP A 455 12.53 -1.70 -9.75
CA TRP A 455 13.23 -2.98 -9.84
C TRP A 455 12.26 -4.17 -9.76
N LEU A 456 11.27 -4.13 -8.86
CA LEU A 456 10.19 -5.11 -8.81
C LEU A 456 9.48 -5.23 -10.17
N TYR A 457 9.13 -4.09 -10.78
CA TYR A 457 8.53 -4.07 -12.11
C TYR A 457 9.42 -4.74 -13.16
N LYS A 458 10.73 -4.42 -13.21
CA LYS A 458 11.67 -5.05 -14.14
C LYS A 458 11.77 -6.56 -13.94
N LEU A 459 11.83 -7.00 -12.68
CA LEU A 459 11.83 -8.43 -12.38
C LEU A 459 10.56 -9.12 -12.89
N THR A 460 9.39 -8.50 -12.78
CA THR A 460 8.15 -9.08 -13.33
C THR A 460 8.04 -9.03 -14.85
N TYR A 461 8.36 -7.89 -15.46
CA TYR A 461 8.02 -7.63 -16.86
C TYR A 461 9.16 -8.00 -17.81
N ASN A 462 10.40 -7.69 -17.45
CA ASN A 462 11.58 -7.93 -18.28
C ASN A 462 12.17 -9.32 -18.01
N GLU A 463 12.32 -9.68 -16.73
CA GLU A 463 12.98 -10.93 -16.33
C GLU A 463 12.01 -12.07 -16.04
N GLN A 464 10.71 -11.78 -15.94
CA GLN A 464 9.65 -12.76 -15.60
C GLN A 464 9.92 -13.54 -14.30
N ASN A 465 10.67 -12.95 -13.37
CA ASN A 465 10.94 -13.48 -12.05
C ASN A 465 9.93 -12.95 -11.02
N TYR A 466 8.76 -13.60 -10.98
CA TYR A 466 7.63 -13.19 -10.16
C TYR A 466 7.84 -13.47 -8.67
N SER A 467 8.53 -14.58 -8.33
CA SER A 467 8.82 -14.97 -6.96
C SER A 467 9.72 -13.96 -6.24
N PHE A 468 10.83 -13.52 -6.85
CA PHE A 468 11.69 -12.48 -6.27
C PHE A 468 11.01 -11.12 -6.23
N ALA A 469 10.25 -10.76 -7.27
CA ALA A 469 9.45 -9.54 -7.27
C ALA A 469 8.44 -9.51 -6.10
N ALA A 470 7.77 -10.65 -5.83
CA ALA A 470 6.84 -10.78 -4.72
C ALA A 470 7.54 -10.60 -3.36
N VAL A 471 8.74 -11.16 -3.17
CA VAL A 471 9.56 -10.94 -1.97
C VAL A 471 9.90 -9.45 -1.78
N ILE A 472 10.35 -8.77 -2.84
CA ILE A 472 10.65 -7.33 -2.80
C ILE A 472 9.39 -6.53 -2.44
N GLY A 473 8.23 -6.89 -3.00
CA GLY A 473 6.94 -6.28 -2.68
C GLY A 473 6.58 -6.41 -1.20
N ILE A 474 6.72 -7.61 -0.64
CA ILE A 474 6.45 -7.88 0.79
C ILE A 474 7.40 -7.07 1.67
N ILE A 475 8.71 -7.08 1.38
CA ILE A 475 9.69 -6.35 2.20
C ILE A 475 9.44 -4.84 2.10
N THR A 476 9.13 -4.32 0.92
CA THR A 476 8.78 -2.91 0.71
C THR A 476 7.54 -2.54 1.53
N PHE A 477 6.50 -3.39 1.51
CA PHE A 477 5.31 -3.21 2.33
C PHE A 477 5.64 -3.18 3.83
N ILE A 478 6.46 -4.12 4.32
CA ILE A 478 6.87 -4.17 5.73
C ILE A 478 7.63 -2.90 6.12
N ILE A 479 8.57 -2.44 5.29
CA ILE A 479 9.33 -1.21 5.54
C ILE A 479 8.40 0.00 5.63
N ILE A 480 7.50 0.14 4.66
CA ILE A 480 6.51 1.22 4.65
C ILE A 480 5.60 1.16 5.88
N ALA A 481 5.08 -0.02 6.23
CA ALA A 481 4.20 -0.21 7.36
C ALA A 481 4.90 0.16 8.68
N VAL A 482 6.13 -0.30 8.87
CA VAL A 482 6.95 -0.01 10.06
C VAL A 482 7.24 1.49 10.16
N ILE A 483 7.71 2.12 9.07
CA ILE A 483 8.00 3.56 9.03
C ILE A 483 6.71 4.34 9.33
N SER A 484 5.65 4.10 8.57
CA SER A 484 4.37 4.80 8.71
C SER A 484 3.88 4.73 10.15
N LEU A 485 3.89 3.55 10.75
CA LEU A 485 3.43 3.32 12.10
C LEU A 485 4.28 4.04 13.15
N ILE A 486 5.62 3.98 13.04
CA ILE A 486 6.53 4.65 13.97
C ILE A 486 6.30 6.16 13.93
N PHE A 487 6.20 6.74 12.74
CA PHE A 487 6.01 8.18 12.57
C PHE A 487 4.60 8.63 12.96
N TYR A 488 3.55 7.89 12.57
CA TYR A 488 2.16 8.21 12.97
C TYR A 488 1.99 8.16 14.49
N ASN A 489 2.43 7.08 15.15
CA ASN A 489 2.29 6.93 16.60
C ASN A 489 3.13 7.93 17.41
N ARG A 490 4.08 8.63 16.78
CA ARG A 490 4.93 9.64 17.42
C ARG A 490 4.56 11.06 17.03
N SER A 491 3.70 11.25 16.02
CA SER A 491 3.27 12.57 15.59
C SER A 491 2.42 13.22 16.68
N ASN A 492 2.88 14.37 17.20
CA ASN A 492 2.08 15.17 18.14
C ASN A 492 0.80 15.67 17.50
N ALA A 493 0.78 15.87 16.18
CA ALA A 493 -0.42 16.27 15.45
C ALA A 493 -1.53 15.21 15.55
N VAL A 494 -1.16 13.93 15.59
CA VAL A 494 -2.12 12.82 15.73
C VAL A 494 -2.51 12.59 17.19
N LYS A 495 -1.62 12.93 18.15
CA LYS A 495 -1.90 12.76 19.59
C LYS A 495 -2.71 13.90 20.19
N ASN A 496 -2.50 15.11 19.69
CA ASN A 496 -3.05 16.34 20.22
C ASN A 496 -3.99 17.00 19.20
N GLU A 497 -4.62 16.21 18.33
CA GLU A 497 -5.54 16.70 17.31
C GLU A 497 -6.72 17.48 17.95
N GLU A 498 -7.11 17.09 19.16
CA GLU A 498 -8.15 17.73 19.97
C GLU A 498 -7.74 19.07 20.60
N GLU A 499 -6.45 19.43 20.65
CA GLU A 499 -6.01 20.70 21.26
C GLU A 499 -6.21 21.92 20.35
N PHE A 500 -6.57 21.71 19.07
CA PHE A 500 -6.66 22.75 18.04
C PHE A 500 -7.94 22.72 17.18
N MET A 501 -8.88 21.82 17.46
CA MET A 501 -10.28 21.93 17.00
C MET A 501 -11.10 22.74 18.00
#